data_AF-A0AAD7DD40-F1
#
_entry.id   AF-A0AAD7DD40-F1
#
_cell.length_a   1.000
_cell.length_b   1.000
_cell.length_c   1.000
_cell.angle_alpha   90.00
_cell.angle_beta   90.00
_cell.angle_gamma   90.00
#
_symmetry.space_group_name_H-M   'P 1'
#
loop_
_entity.id
_entity.type
_entity.pdbx_description
1 polymer ?
#
loop_
_entity_poly.entity_id
_entity_poly.type
_entity_poly.pdbx_seq_one_letter_code
_entity_poly.pdbx_strand_id
1 'polypeptide(L)'
;MDSQAPEPHSLPASEPMNGGGNDAIVSNARGSAIRHLAILGSVLIPIAFLPYIVTRRRVTTLQRRRHMDGGLGPGGDAGVSVLLAQMRQELEAMREQDSQRAKSLSEMTMDVIHINERLDELGADILSARDVNSVYQGKDISREVQELVKTAEDGLHKLRQETQPALAELQDQTRLLRSEQEALRSELFKISDQLQSANTGPHAVDSSELHRLMLEARQTRAIFGSIGSSLGDVASIIQRVEIEMGHEHPGGYNPVEKLRVLAMRMQDEAFHERHAVDGRGQGFGRGRRAKEM
;
A
#
# COMPACT_ATOMS: atom_id res chain seq x y z
N MET A 1 7.35 -76.15 63.25
CA MET A 1 7.93 -76.46 61.94
C MET A 1 7.47 -75.38 60.99
N ASP A 2 8.45 -74.57 60.61
CA ASP A 2 8.56 -73.71 59.44
C ASP A 2 7.43 -72.71 59.15
N SER A 3 7.53 -71.56 59.82
CA SER A 3 6.86 -70.32 59.44
C SER A 3 7.57 -69.71 58.23
N GLN A 4 6.96 -69.90 57.06
CA GLN A 4 7.44 -69.41 55.77
C GLN A 4 6.98 -67.95 55.56
N ALA A 5 7.93 -67.02 55.53
CA ALA A 5 7.71 -65.63 55.17
C ALA A 5 7.65 -65.47 53.64
N PRO A 6 6.70 -64.72 53.07
CA PRO A 6 6.71 -64.40 51.65
C PRO A 6 7.62 -63.18 51.36
N GLU A 7 8.48 -63.35 50.35
CA GLU A 7 9.43 -62.36 49.83
C GLU A 7 8.78 -61.15 49.12
N PRO A 8 9.49 -60.02 49.01
CA PRO A 8 8.98 -58.77 48.43
C PRO A 8 8.91 -58.79 46.91
N HIS A 9 7.75 -58.37 46.37
CA HIS A 9 7.57 -58.07 44.95
C HIS A 9 8.32 -56.80 44.55
N SER A 10 9.41 -56.97 43.80
CA SER A 10 10.11 -55.91 43.08
C SER A 10 9.30 -55.43 41.87
N LEU A 11 9.03 -54.13 41.81
CA LEU A 11 8.44 -53.44 40.66
C LEU A 11 9.47 -53.31 39.52
N PRO A 12 9.09 -53.54 38.25
CA PRO A 12 9.95 -53.19 37.12
C PRO A 12 9.93 -51.67 36.91
N ALA A 13 11.08 -51.03 37.08
CA ALA A 13 11.34 -49.67 36.64
C ALA A 13 11.35 -49.66 35.10
N SER A 14 10.26 -49.21 34.49
CA SER A 14 10.20 -48.86 33.07
C SER A 14 10.55 -47.37 32.94
N GLU A 15 11.81 -47.10 32.61
CA GLU A 15 12.25 -45.80 32.10
C GLU A 15 11.69 -45.59 30.68
N PRO A 16 10.83 -44.59 30.43
CA PRO A 16 10.62 -44.11 29.08
C PRO A 16 11.83 -43.26 28.68
N MET A 17 12.50 -43.69 27.62
CA MET A 17 13.62 -42.99 27.01
C MET A 17 13.23 -41.53 26.70
N ASN A 18 13.99 -40.63 27.31
CA ASN A 18 14.01 -39.20 27.04
C ASN A 18 14.59 -38.97 25.63
N GLY A 19 13.72 -39.08 24.63
CA GLY A 19 14.03 -38.86 23.22
C GLY A 19 13.87 -37.40 22.82
N GLY A 20 14.99 -36.69 22.72
CA GLY A 20 15.24 -35.74 21.64
C GLY A 20 14.32 -34.53 21.50
N GLY A 21 14.22 -33.69 22.54
CA GLY A 21 13.72 -32.32 22.38
C GLY A 21 14.82 -31.42 21.77
N ASN A 22 14.98 -31.40 20.44
CA ASN A 22 15.88 -30.45 19.76
C ASN A 22 15.38 -29.93 18.39
N ASP A 23 14.13 -30.19 18.00
CA ASP A 23 13.61 -29.72 16.70
C ASP A 23 12.90 -28.36 16.75
N ALA A 24 12.92 -27.66 17.90
CA ALA A 24 12.13 -26.44 18.09
C ALA A 24 12.85 -25.11 17.75
N ILE A 25 14.11 -25.12 17.30
CA ILE A 25 14.92 -23.88 17.21
C ILE A 25 15.08 -23.35 15.77
N VAL A 26 14.71 -24.09 14.72
CA VAL A 26 14.99 -23.68 13.32
C VAL A 26 13.79 -23.03 12.60
N SER A 27 12.59 -22.98 13.18
CA SER A 27 11.40 -22.45 12.49
C SER A 27 11.17 -20.93 12.60
N ASN A 28 11.91 -20.19 13.44
CA ASN A 28 11.61 -18.77 13.70
C ASN A 28 12.22 -17.76 12.70
N ALA A 29 13.19 -18.15 11.87
CA ALA A 29 13.80 -17.22 10.90
C ALA A 29 12.91 -16.95 9.68
N ARG A 30 12.02 -17.88 9.30
CA ARG A 30 11.16 -17.74 8.11
C ARG A 30 9.94 -16.84 8.33
N GLY A 31 9.51 -16.61 9.57
CA GLY A 31 8.38 -15.74 9.90
C GLY A 31 8.68 -14.23 9.77
N SER A 32 9.96 -13.83 9.79
CA SER A 32 10.37 -12.43 9.74
C SER A 32 10.18 -11.81 8.35
N ALA A 33 10.56 -12.53 7.28
CA ALA A 33 10.45 -12.01 5.91
C ALA A 33 8.98 -11.76 5.50
N ILE A 34 8.05 -12.61 5.94
CA ILE A 34 6.62 -12.47 5.66
C ILE A 34 6.05 -11.23 6.35
N ARG A 35 6.45 -10.95 7.60
CA ARG A 35 6.03 -9.72 8.29
C ARG A 35 6.56 -8.48 7.58
N HIS A 36 7.81 -8.49 7.13
CA HIS A 36 8.38 -7.35 6.39
C HIS A 36 7.71 -7.15 5.02
N LEU A 37 7.38 -8.21 4.29
CA LEU A 37 6.63 -8.13 3.03
C LEU A 37 5.19 -7.66 3.23
N ALA A 38 4.51 -8.10 4.29
CA ALA A 38 3.16 -7.65 4.61
C ALA A 38 3.13 -6.17 4.99
N ILE A 39 4.14 -5.70 5.74
CA ILE A 39 4.30 -4.29 6.10
C ILE A 39 4.66 -3.45 4.85
N LEU A 40 5.60 -3.90 4.01
CA LEU A 40 5.93 -3.19 2.77
C LEU A 40 4.72 -3.15 1.81
N GLY A 41 3.97 -4.25 1.70
CA GLY A 41 2.79 -4.33 0.86
C GLY A 41 1.67 -3.41 1.33
N SER A 42 1.42 -3.31 2.64
CA SER A 42 0.39 -2.43 3.19
C SER A 42 0.72 -0.94 2.96
N VAL A 43 2.00 -0.59 2.86
CA VAL A 43 2.46 0.78 2.57
C VAL A 43 2.49 1.07 1.07
N LEU A 44 2.98 0.14 0.24
CA LEU A 44 3.13 0.35 -1.21
C LEU A 44 1.82 0.23 -1.99
N ILE A 45 0.90 -0.66 -1.58
CA ILE A 45 -0.36 -0.89 -2.31
C ILE A 45 -1.20 0.40 -2.38
N PRO A 46 -1.43 1.15 -1.29
CA PRO A 46 -2.19 2.40 -1.34
C PRO A 46 -1.54 3.46 -2.24
N ILE A 47 -0.20 3.56 -2.21
CA ILE A 47 0.57 4.53 -3.00
C ILE A 47 0.44 4.20 -4.49
N ALA A 48 0.50 2.92 -4.86
CA ALA A 48 0.35 2.47 -6.24
C ALA A 48 -1.11 2.53 -6.76
N PHE A 49 -2.11 2.26 -5.91
CA PHE A 49 -3.53 2.23 -6.31
C PHE A 49 -4.18 3.61 -6.44
N LEU A 50 -3.65 4.61 -5.74
CA LEU A 50 -4.19 5.97 -5.73
C LEU A 50 -4.29 6.63 -7.11
N PRO A 51 -3.18 6.73 -7.86
CA PRO A 51 -3.24 7.34 -9.19
C PRO A 51 -4.17 6.56 -10.13
N TYR A 52 -4.28 5.23 -9.96
CA TYR A 52 -5.19 4.40 -10.74
C TYR A 52 -6.68 4.68 -10.47
N ILE A 53 -7.08 4.86 -9.20
CA ILE A 53 -8.48 5.18 -8.87
C ILE A 53 -8.87 6.57 -9.39
N VAL A 54 -7.96 7.55 -9.26
CA VAL A 54 -8.19 8.93 -9.72
C VAL A 54 -8.32 8.99 -11.24
N THR A 55 -7.45 8.31 -11.99
CA THR A 55 -7.55 8.32 -13.46
C THR A 55 -8.75 7.54 -13.98
N ARG A 56 -9.09 6.41 -13.37
CA ARG A 56 -10.26 5.62 -13.78
C ARG A 56 -11.58 6.38 -13.62
N ARG A 57 -11.72 7.21 -12.57
CA ARG A 57 -12.89 8.10 -12.40
C ARG A 57 -12.95 9.21 -13.46
N ARG A 58 -11.80 9.74 -13.89
CA ARG A 58 -11.74 10.73 -14.98
C ARG A 58 -12.08 10.14 -16.36
N VAL A 59 -11.82 8.85 -16.59
CA VAL A 59 -12.18 8.21 -17.88
C VAL A 59 -13.68 8.00 -18.02
N THR A 60 -14.38 7.63 -16.95
CA THR A 60 -15.84 7.39 -17.01
C THR A 60 -16.64 8.69 -17.18
N THR A 61 -16.15 9.80 -16.62
CA THR A 61 -16.74 11.14 -16.85
C THR A 61 -16.51 11.62 -18.29
N LEU A 62 -15.34 11.35 -18.88
CA LEU A 62 -15.09 11.62 -20.31
C LEU A 62 -15.88 10.69 -21.26
N GLN A 63 -16.15 9.45 -20.86
CA GLN A 63 -17.01 8.55 -21.65
C GLN A 63 -18.49 8.96 -21.61
N ARG A 64 -18.99 9.44 -20.46
CA ARG A 64 -20.34 10.04 -20.38
C ARG A 64 -20.48 11.28 -21.26
N ARG A 65 -19.40 12.07 -21.41
CA ARG A 65 -19.35 13.23 -22.31
C ARG A 65 -19.50 12.88 -23.79
N ARG A 66 -18.79 11.85 -24.27
CA ARG A 66 -18.94 11.38 -25.67
C ARG A 66 -20.35 10.92 -26.02
N HIS A 67 -21.13 10.45 -25.03
CA HIS A 67 -22.53 10.10 -25.25
C HIS A 67 -23.48 11.29 -25.25
N MET A 68 -23.09 12.44 -24.67
CA MET A 68 -23.88 13.68 -24.67
C MET A 68 -23.55 14.58 -25.87
N ASP A 69 -22.31 14.54 -26.39
CA ASP A 69 -21.87 15.36 -27.54
C ASP A 69 -22.39 14.88 -28.91
N GLY A 70 -23.16 13.77 -28.95
CA GLY A 70 -23.84 13.30 -30.16
C GLY A 70 -25.05 14.15 -30.59
N GLY A 71 -25.43 15.16 -29.80
CA GLY A 71 -26.54 16.07 -30.11
C GLY A 71 -26.12 17.53 -29.95
N LEU A 72 -25.38 18.06 -30.92
CA LEU A 72 -25.03 19.48 -31.01
C LEU A 72 -26.27 20.34 -31.28
N GLY A 73 -27.00 20.67 -30.21
CA GLY A 73 -27.89 21.83 -30.16
C GLY A 73 -27.14 23.09 -29.70
N PRO A 74 -27.59 24.29 -30.07
CA PRO A 74 -26.91 25.57 -29.82
C PRO A 74 -27.03 26.05 -28.36
N GLY A 75 -26.55 25.26 -27.41
CA GLY A 75 -26.58 25.54 -25.97
C GLY A 75 -25.30 25.12 -25.21
N GLY A 76 -24.13 25.24 -25.87
CA GLY A 76 -22.84 24.69 -25.42
C GLY A 76 -22.31 25.17 -24.06
N ASP A 77 -22.79 26.29 -23.53
CA ASP A 77 -22.29 26.87 -22.27
C ASP A 77 -22.76 26.09 -21.03
N ALA A 78 -23.88 25.36 -21.13
CA ALA A 78 -24.40 24.56 -20.03
C ALA A 78 -23.54 23.32 -19.72
N GLY A 79 -22.87 22.75 -20.73
CA GLY A 79 -22.03 21.55 -20.56
C GLY A 79 -20.70 21.82 -19.86
N VAL A 80 -20.14 23.02 -20.05
CA VAL A 80 -18.87 23.43 -19.42
C VAL A 80 -19.07 23.76 -17.95
N SER A 81 -20.17 24.43 -17.59
CA SER A 81 -20.49 24.76 -16.20
C SER A 81 -20.73 23.52 -15.33
N VAL A 82 -21.44 22.51 -15.85
CA VAL A 82 -21.67 21.23 -15.16
C VAL A 82 -20.35 20.47 -14.91
N LEU A 83 -19.42 20.52 -15.87
CA LEU A 83 -18.09 19.92 -15.67
C LEU A 83 -17.27 20.65 -14.64
N LEU A 84 -17.25 21.98 -14.71
CA LEU A 84 -16.46 22.78 -13.79
C LEU A 84 -16.97 22.59 -12.37
N ALA A 85 -18.30 22.47 -12.19
CA ALA A 85 -18.92 22.07 -10.94
C ALA A 85 -18.50 20.65 -10.50
N GLN A 86 -18.46 19.69 -11.42
CA GLN A 86 -18.05 18.31 -11.11
C GLN A 86 -16.57 18.20 -10.74
N MET A 87 -15.66 18.88 -11.46
CA MET A 87 -14.23 18.91 -11.13
C MET A 87 -13.98 19.59 -9.80
N ARG A 88 -14.75 20.63 -9.48
CA ARG A 88 -14.69 21.31 -8.18
C ARG A 88 -15.10 20.38 -7.06
N GLN A 89 -16.20 19.63 -7.24
CA GLN A 89 -16.65 18.62 -6.28
C GLN A 89 -15.63 17.49 -6.12
N GLU A 90 -14.97 17.07 -7.19
CA GLU A 90 -13.94 16.03 -7.13
C GLU A 90 -12.65 16.52 -6.43
N LEU A 91 -12.26 17.78 -6.65
CA LEU A 91 -11.17 18.44 -5.92
C LEU A 91 -11.48 18.57 -4.43
N GLU A 92 -12.72 18.90 -4.07
CA GLU A 92 -13.16 18.96 -2.67
C GLU A 92 -13.11 17.58 -2.01
N ALA A 93 -13.58 16.53 -2.69
CA ALA A 93 -13.51 15.16 -2.18
C ALA A 93 -12.06 14.68 -2.01
N MET A 94 -11.16 15.01 -2.95
CA MET A 94 -9.73 14.70 -2.79
C MET A 94 -9.11 15.48 -1.62
N ARG A 95 -9.50 16.75 -1.43
CA ARG A 95 -9.02 17.57 -0.32
C ARG A 95 -9.46 17.02 1.04
N GLU A 96 -10.69 16.53 1.15
CA GLU A 96 -11.17 15.84 2.35
C GLU A 96 -10.41 14.54 2.60
N GLN A 97 -10.15 13.76 1.56
CA GLN A 97 -9.37 12.53 1.66
C GLN A 97 -7.93 12.81 2.13
N ASP A 98 -7.28 13.82 1.58
CA ASP A 98 -5.94 14.24 2.01
C ASP A 98 -5.93 14.76 3.45
N SER A 99 -6.97 15.48 3.86
CA SER A 99 -7.15 15.93 5.25
C SER A 99 -7.31 14.74 6.20
N GLN A 100 -8.11 13.73 5.84
CA GLN A 100 -8.27 12.51 6.63
C GLN A 100 -6.96 11.72 6.74
N ARG A 101 -6.18 11.67 5.65
CA ARG A 101 -4.86 11.01 5.66
C ARG A 101 -3.87 11.74 6.54
N ALA A 102 -3.81 13.07 6.45
CA ALA A 102 -2.95 13.86 7.32
C ALA A 102 -3.30 13.62 8.80
N LYS A 103 -4.59 13.48 9.13
CA LYS A 103 -5.04 13.09 10.48
C LYS A 103 -4.57 11.69 10.86
N SER A 104 -4.77 10.69 10.01
CA SER A 104 -4.34 9.31 10.27
C SER A 104 -2.81 9.18 10.42
N LEU A 105 -2.03 9.88 9.61
CA LEU A 105 -0.57 9.93 9.75
C LEU A 105 -0.15 10.62 11.05
N SER A 106 -0.84 11.70 11.42
CA SER A 106 -0.60 12.39 12.70
C SER A 106 -0.92 11.49 13.89
N GLU A 107 -2.00 10.72 13.84
CA GLU A 107 -2.42 9.77 14.87
C GLU A 107 -1.38 8.65 15.01
N MET A 108 -0.98 8.04 13.89
CA MET A 108 0.09 7.03 13.88
C MET A 108 1.42 7.58 14.39
N THR A 109 1.75 8.85 14.09
CA THR A 109 2.96 9.49 14.62
C THR A 109 2.89 9.64 16.14
N MET A 110 1.71 9.98 16.68
CA MET A 110 1.49 10.07 18.13
C MET A 110 1.59 8.71 18.82
N ASP A 111 1.03 7.66 18.24
CA ASP A 111 1.15 6.30 18.77
C ASP A 111 2.61 5.87 18.88
N VAL A 112 3.43 6.21 17.89
CA VAL A 112 4.86 5.88 17.92
C VAL A 112 5.62 6.71 18.97
N ILE A 113 5.22 7.97 19.21
CA ILE A 113 5.76 8.76 20.32
C ILE A 113 5.43 8.10 21.65
N HIS A 114 4.17 7.69 21.87
CA HIS A 114 3.76 7.00 23.09
C HIS A 114 4.46 5.66 23.31
N ILE A 115 4.72 4.90 22.24
CA ILE A 115 5.50 3.66 22.32
C ILE A 115 6.92 3.96 22.80
N ASN A 116 7.54 5.03 22.31
CA ASN A 116 8.88 5.44 22.74
C ASN A 116 8.90 5.91 24.21
N GLU A 117 7.91 6.69 24.64
CA GLU A 117 7.77 7.11 26.04
C GLU A 117 7.66 5.88 26.96
N ARG A 118 6.84 4.90 26.58
CA ARG A 118 6.65 3.68 27.36
C ARG A 118 7.90 2.78 27.39
N LEU A 119 8.71 2.80 26.34
CA LEU A 119 10.01 2.13 26.33
C LEU A 119 11.00 2.83 27.26
N ASP A 120 10.96 4.16 27.36
CA ASP A 120 11.79 4.92 28.30
C ASP A 120 11.35 4.69 29.75
N GLU A 121 10.04 4.64 30.03
CA GLU A 121 9.50 4.25 31.35
C GLU A 121 9.94 2.84 31.74
N LEU A 122 9.81 1.86 30.84
CA LEU A 122 10.26 0.49 31.09
C LEU A 122 11.77 0.43 31.34
N GLY A 123 12.56 1.23 30.64
CA GLY A 123 14.00 1.38 30.89
C GLY A 123 14.29 1.90 32.30
N ALA A 124 13.54 2.91 32.77
CA ALA A 124 13.67 3.43 34.13
C ALA A 124 13.28 2.40 35.20
N ASP A 125 12.22 1.62 34.97
CA ASP A 125 11.79 0.54 35.86
C ASP A 125 12.84 -0.57 35.98
N ILE A 126 13.49 -0.95 34.87
CA ILE A 126 14.58 -1.94 34.87
C ILE A 126 15.78 -1.42 35.69
N LEU A 127 16.15 -0.14 35.56
CA LEU A 127 17.22 0.47 36.35
C LEU A 127 16.86 0.51 37.84
N SER A 128 15.61 0.85 38.18
CA SER A 128 15.12 0.81 39.56
C SER A 128 15.14 -0.61 40.15
N ALA A 129 14.71 -1.61 39.39
CA ALA A 129 14.75 -3.02 39.80
C ALA A 129 16.19 -3.51 40.01
N ARG A 130 17.13 -3.05 39.19
CA ARG A 130 18.56 -3.31 39.35
C ARG A 130 19.13 -2.73 40.63
N ASP A 131 18.77 -1.49 40.97
CA ASP A 131 19.20 -0.83 42.21
C ASP A 131 18.65 -1.55 43.44
N VAL A 132 17.37 -1.95 43.42
CA VAL A 132 16.75 -2.73 44.51
C VAL A 132 17.43 -4.10 44.66
N ASN A 133 17.73 -4.80 43.56
CA ASN A 133 18.41 -6.09 43.62
C ASN A 133 19.84 -5.98 44.16
N SER A 134 20.53 -4.84 43.96
CA SER A 134 21.85 -4.59 44.56
C SER A 134 21.82 -4.55 46.10
N VAL A 135 20.66 -4.21 46.68
CA VAL A 135 20.46 -4.10 48.13
C VAL A 135 20.16 -5.47 48.78
N TYR A 136 19.51 -6.39 48.05
CA TYR A 136 19.19 -7.73 48.56
C TYR A 136 20.34 -8.73 48.30
N GLN A 137 21.21 -8.91 49.29
CA GLN A 137 22.42 -9.76 49.28
C GLN A 137 22.19 -11.30 49.22
N GLY A 138 21.13 -11.78 48.59
CA GLY A 138 20.97 -13.22 48.33
C GLY A 138 21.91 -13.67 47.22
N LYS A 139 23.14 -14.12 47.53
CA LYS A 139 24.22 -14.38 46.54
C LYS A 139 23.81 -15.17 45.29
N ASP A 140 22.94 -16.17 45.44
CA ASP A 140 22.57 -17.04 44.32
C ASP A 140 21.40 -16.48 43.51
N ILE A 141 20.35 -15.97 44.17
CA ILE A 141 19.19 -15.33 43.52
C ILE A 141 19.63 -14.05 42.79
N SER A 142 20.56 -13.30 43.38
CA SER A 142 21.02 -12.04 42.83
C SER A 142 21.73 -12.24 41.49
N ARG A 143 22.42 -13.38 41.26
CA ARG A 143 23.12 -13.67 40.00
C ARG A 143 22.17 -13.96 38.84
N GLU A 144 21.15 -14.79 39.05
CA GLU A 144 20.16 -15.13 38.02
C GLU A 144 19.33 -13.90 37.61
N VAL A 145 18.90 -13.10 38.60
CA VAL A 145 18.19 -11.84 38.33
C VAL A 145 19.08 -10.85 37.60
N GLN A 146 20.39 -10.79 37.91
CA GLN A 146 21.33 -9.89 37.22
C GLN A 146 21.58 -10.31 35.77
N GLU A 147 21.62 -11.61 35.47
CA GLU A 147 21.70 -12.12 34.09
C GLU A 147 20.40 -11.83 33.31
N LEU A 148 19.23 -12.00 33.93
CA LEU A 148 17.95 -11.66 33.31
C LEU A 148 17.82 -10.15 33.03
N VAL A 149 18.18 -9.30 33.99
CA VAL A 149 18.19 -7.83 33.82
C VAL A 149 19.13 -7.44 32.69
N LYS A 150 20.34 -8.00 32.64
CA LYS A 150 21.29 -7.73 31.57
C LYS A 150 20.77 -8.17 30.20
N THR A 151 20.16 -9.34 30.12
CA THR A 151 19.55 -9.85 28.88
C THR A 151 18.38 -8.95 28.42
N ALA A 152 17.60 -8.43 29.37
CA ALA A 152 16.54 -7.47 29.09
C ALA A 152 17.10 -6.11 28.62
N GLU A 153 18.12 -5.57 29.29
CA GLU A 153 18.83 -4.34 28.88
C GLU A 153 19.39 -4.47 27.46
N ASP A 154 20.08 -5.57 27.15
CA ASP A 154 20.65 -5.85 25.83
C ASP A 154 19.54 -5.97 24.76
N GLY A 155 18.44 -6.65 25.08
CA GLY A 155 17.28 -6.78 24.19
C GLY A 155 16.59 -5.45 23.90
N LEU A 156 16.46 -4.60 24.91
CA LEU A 156 15.84 -3.27 24.80
C LEU A 156 16.74 -2.32 24.01
N HIS A 157 18.07 -2.38 24.21
CA HIS A 157 19.04 -1.65 23.40
C HIS A 157 18.99 -2.07 21.94
N LYS A 158 18.93 -3.37 21.66
CA LYS A 158 18.81 -3.88 20.29
C LYS A 158 17.51 -3.43 19.64
N LEU A 159 16.38 -3.53 20.34
CA LEU A 159 15.09 -3.07 19.83
C LEU A 159 15.13 -1.57 19.52
N ARG A 160 15.69 -0.76 20.41
CA ARG A 160 15.86 0.69 20.19
C ARG A 160 16.72 0.97 18.97
N GLN A 161 17.82 0.24 18.81
CA GLN A 161 18.72 0.38 17.68
C GLN A 161 18.06 0.00 16.34
N GLU A 162 17.16 -0.97 16.35
CA GLU A 162 16.40 -1.39 15.16
C GLU A 162 15.23 -0.43 14.84
N THR A 163 14.55 0.12 15.86
CA THR A 163 13.38 0.99 15.66
C THR A 163 13.74 2.44 15.33
N GLN A 164 14.86 2.96 15.83
CA GLN A 164 15.30 4.34 15.58
C GLN A 164 15.51 4.69 14.09
N PRO A 165 16.22 3.88 13.28
CA PRO A 165 16.42 4.20 11.87
C PRO A 165 15.11 4.11 11.07
N ALA A 166 14.25 3.14 11.38
CA ALA A 166 12.94 3.02 10.75
C ALA A 166 12.04 4.23 11.04
N LEU A 167 12.13 4.77 12.27
CA LEU A 167 11.44 6.01 12.64
C LEU A 167 11.94 7.20 11.84
N ALA A 168 13.26 7.35 11.71
CA ALA A 168 13.87 8.45 10.97
C ALA A 168 13.47 8.40 9.48
N GLU A 169 13.49 7.20 8.88
CA GLU A 169 13.06 7.00 7.49
C GLU A 169 11.58 7.36 7.29
N LEU A 170 10.70 6.96 8.21
CA LEU A 170 9.28 7.27 8.13
C LEU A 170 9.00 8.79 8.28
N GLN A 171 9.78 9.46 9.15
CA GLN A 171 9.73 10.92 9.28
C GLN A 171 10.18 11.62 8.00
N ASP A 172 11.24 11.14 7.37
CA ASP A 172 11.74 11.70 6.11
C ASP A 172 10.77 11.45 4.94
N GLN A 173 10.16 10.27 4.86
CA GLN A 173 9.08 9.98 3.89
C GLN A 173 7.89 10.93 4.08
N THR A 174 7.50 11.19 5.32
CA THR A 174 6.40 12.10 5.64
C THR A 174 6.73 13.53 5.22
N ARG A 175 7.98 13.98 5.42
CA ARG A 175 8.46 15.29 4.95
C ARG A 175 8.45 15.40 3.43
N LEU A 176 8.92 14.37 2.74
CA LEU A 176 8.94 14.32 1.29
C LEU A 176 7.51 14.41 0.72
N LEU A 177 6.60 13.55 1.17
CA LEU A 177 5.20 13.55 0.74
C LEU A 177 4.54 14.91 0.98
N ARG A 178 4.84 15.57 2.10
CA ARG A 178 4.33 16.91 2.40
C ARG A 178 4.85 17.95 1.40
N SER A 179 6.13 17.89 1.04
CA SER A 179 6.71 18.78 0.04
C SER A 179 6.14 18.56 -1.37
N GLU A 180 5.91 17.30 -1.77
CA GLU A 180 5.27 16.96 -3.04
C GLU A 180 3.81 17.45 -3.09
N GLN A 181 3.08 17.30 -1.99
CA GLN A 181 1.72 17.84 -1.87
C GLN A 181 1.68 19.36 -2.00
N GLU A 182 2.63 20.07 -1.40
CA GLU A 182 2.74 21.53 -1.52
C GLU A 182 3.08 21.96 -2.96
N ALA A 183 3.98 21.22 -3.62
CA ALA A 183 4.31 21.46 -5.03
C ALA A 183 3.08 21.27 -5.95
N LEU A 184 2.36 20.14 -5.82
CA LEU A 184 1.15 19.86 -6.60
C LEU A 184 0.05 20.89 -6.35
N ARG A 185 -0.12 21.35 -5.10
CA ARG A 185 -1.06 22.43 -4.77
C ARG A 185 -0.71 23.72 -5.48
N SER A 186 0.57 24.06 -5.56
CA SER A 186 1.03 25.25 -6.27
C SER A 186 0.75 25.16 -7.78
N GLU A 187 0.90 23.98 -8.39
CA GLU A 187 0.60 23.79 -9.81
C GLU A 187 -0.89 23.83 -10.10
N LEU A 188 -1.72 23.21 -9.26
CA LEU A 188 -3.17 23.32 -9.36
C LEU A 188 -3.65 24.76 -9.24
N PHE A 189 -3.04 25.56 -8.36
CA PHE A 189 -3.34 26.98 -8.24
C PHE A 189 -2.99 27.74 -9.53
N LYS A 190 -1.82 27.47 -10.13
CA LYS A 190 -1.42 28.05 -11.43
C LYS A 190 -2.38 27.66 -12.56
N ILE A 191 -2.75 26.38 -12.66
CA ILE A 191 -3.70 25.90 -13.68
C ILE A 191 -5.08 26.55 -13.48
N SER A 192 -5.54 26.65 -12.23
CA SER A 192 -6.81 27.30 -11.91
C SER A 192 -6.80 28.78 -12.30
N ASP A 193 -5.71 29.49 -12.04
CA ASP A 193 -5.55 30.90 -12.40
C ASP A 193 -5.47 31.09 -13.93
N GLN A 194 -4.78 30.20 -14.64
CA GLN A 194 -4.78 30.14 -16.11
C GLN A 194 -6.18 29.88 -16.68
N LEU A 195 -6.94 28.96 -16.08
CA LEU A 195 -8.32 28.68 -16.48
C LEU A 195 -9.24 29.87 -16.22
N GLN A 196 -9.08 30.55 -15.09
CA GLN A 196 -9.89 31.70 -14.73
C GLN A 196 -9.59 32.90 -15.63
N SER A 197 -8.32 33.17 -15.92
CA SER A 197 -7.91 34.21 -16.86
C SER A 197 -8.36 33.90 -18.30
N ALA A 198 -8.25 32.64 -18.75
CA ALA A 198 -8.77 32.20 -20.05
C ALA A 198 -10.30 32.33 -20.16
N ASN A 199 -11.04 32.02 -19.09
CA ASN A 199 -12.51 32.09 -19.07
C ASN A 199 -13.05 33.53 -18.97
N THR A 200 -12.23 34.50 -18.50
CA THR A 200 -12.59 35.92 -18.50
C THR A 200 -12.24 36.65 -19.80
N GLY A 201 -11.52 36.00 -20.72
CA GLY A 201 -11.17 36.55 -22.04
C GLY A 201 -12.22 36.20 -23.11
N PRO A 202 -12.58 37.12 -24.03
CA PRO A 202 -13.61 36.89 -25.06
C PRO A 202 -13.14 36.01 -26.24
N HIS A 203 -12.16 35.12 -26.04
CA HIS A 203 -11.61 34.29 -27.11
C HIS A 203 -11.91 32.81 -26.88
N ALA A 204 -12.60 32.21 -27.85
CA ALA A 204 -12.89 30.79 -27.95
C ALA A 204 -11.62 29.97 -27.66
N VAL A 205 -11.74 29.00 -26.75
CA VAL A 205 -10.71 28.02 -26.40
C VAL A 205 -10.05 27.53 -27.68
N ASP A 206 -8.78 27.88 -27.85
CA ASP A 206 -8.04 27.59 -29.07
C ASP A 206 -7.85 26.06 -29.16
N SER A 207 -8.27 25.48 -30.28
CA SER A 207 -8.28 24.02 -30.51
C SER A 207 -6.92 23.34 -30.27
N SER A 208 -5.84 24.13 -30.37
CA SER A 208 -4.46 23.76 -30.10
C SER A 208 -4.24 23.33 -28.63
N GLU A 209 -4.91 23.99 -27.68
CA GLU A 209 -4.76 23.75 -26.25
C GLU A 209 -5.56 22.51 -25.80
N LEU A 210 -6.74 22.30 -26.39
CA LEU A 210 -7.49 21.05 -26.24
C LEU A 210 -6.69 19.85 -26.79
N HIS A 211 -6.01 20.05 -27.92
CA HIS A 211 -5.19 19.00 -28.53
C HIS A 211 -3.97 18.65 -27.66
N ARG A 212 -3.34 19.68 -27.06
CA ARG A 212 -2.26 19.50 -26.09
C ARG A 212 -2.70 18.71 -24.86
N LEU A 213 -3.84 19.07 -24.26
CA LEU A 213 -4.42 18.35 -23.12
C LEU A 213 -4.78 16.89 -23.47
N MET A 214 -5.26 16.63 -24.70
CA MET A 214 -5.50 15.27 -25.17
C MET A 214 -4.21 14.46 -25.34
N LEU A 215 -3.12 15.09 -25.76
CA LEU A 215 -1.79 14.46 -25.90
C LEU A 215 -1.19 14.12 -24.53
N GLU A 216 -1.32 15.01 -23.56
CA GLU A 216 -0.84 14.81 -22.20
C GLU A 216 -1.66 13.70 -21.47
N ALA A 217 -2.97 13.67 -21.69
CA ALA A 217 -3.84 12.57 -21.23
C ALA A 217 -3.50 11.22 -21.89
N ARG A 218 -2.93 11.22 -23.09
CA ARG A 218 -2.44 10.00 -23.76
C ARG A 218 -1.11 9.52 -23.19
N GLN A 219 -0.17 10.43 -22.92
CA GLN A 219 1.10 10.07 -22.30
C GLN A 219 0.90 9.45 -20.91
N THR A 220 0.03 10.04 -20.09
CA THR A 220 -0.33 9.48 -18.78
C THR A 220 -0.98 8.10 -18.89
N ARG A 221 -1.66 7.78 -20.00
CA ARG A 221 -2.22 6.43 -20.24
C ARG A 221 -1.22 5.39 -20.70
N ALA A 222 -0.19 5.77 -21.46
CA ALA A 222 0.88 4.84 -21.81
C ALA A 222 1.59 4.30 -20.56
N ILE A 223 1.71 5.14 -19.52
CA ILE A 223 2.26 4.78 -18.21
C ILE A 223 1.39 3.74 -17.50
N PHE A 224 0.06 3.73 -17.68
CA PHE A 224 -0.80 2.69 -17.10
C PHE A 224 -0.56 1.30 -17.70
N GLY A 225 -0.18 1.23 -18.97
CA GLY A 225 0.22 -0.04 -19.60
C GLY A 225 1.47 -0.63 -18.96
N SER A 226 2.50 0.19 -18.72
CA SER A 226 3.72 -0.26 -18.02
C SER A 226 3.47 -0.62 -16.56
N ILE A 227 2.61 0.13 -15.87
CA ILE A 227 2.19 -0.19 -14.49
C ILE A 227 1.44 -1.52 -14.46
N GLY A 228 0.51 -1.74 -15.40
CA GLY A 228 -0.22 -3.01 -15.52
C GLY A 228 0.71 -4.20 -15.72
N SER A 229 1.75 -4.08 -16.56
CA SER A 229 2.80 -5.10 -16.71
C SER A 229 3.52 -5.39 -15.41
N SER A 230 4.05 -4.37 -14.74
CA SER A 230 4.76 -4.53 -13.47
C SER A 230 3.88 -5.13 -12.38
N LEU A 231 2.61 -4.75 -12.31
CA LEU A 231 1.64 -5.32 -11.36
C LEU A 231 1.38 -6.81 -11.62
N GLY A 232 1.34 -7.22 -12.89
CA GLY A 232 1.22 -8.62 -13.29
C GLY A 232 2.46 -9.45 -12.92
N ASP A 233 3.65 -8.86 -13.04
CA ASP A 233 4.91 -9.50 -12.62
C ASP A 233 4.94 -9.66 -11.09
N VAL A 234 4.55 -8.63 -10.33
CA VAL A 234 4.43 -8.69 -8.87
C VAL A 234 3.42 -9.75 -8.43
N ALA A 235 2.25 -9.81 -9.06
CA ALA A 235 1.27 -10.86 -8.78
C ALA A 235 1.85 -12.26 -9.03
N SER A 236 2.61 -12.44 -10.12
CA SER A 236 3.23 -13.72 -10.44
C SER A 236 4.32 -14.12 -9.43
N ILE A 237 5.08 -13.15 -8.90
CA ILE A 237 6.07 -13.38 -7.83
C ILE A 237 5.37 -13.80 -6.54
N ILE A 238 4.32 -13.08 -6.12
CA ILE A 238 3.57 -13.41 -4.90
C ILE A 238 2.96 -14.81 -5.02
N GLN A 239 2.38 -15.15 -6.17
CA GLN A 239 1.83 -16.49 -6.41
C GLN A 239 2.90 -17.58 -6.26
N ARG A 240 4.10 -17.36 -6.81
CA ARG A 240 5.20 -18.32 -6.70
C ARG A 240 5.60 -18.52 -5.23
N VAL A 241 5.73 -17.43 -4.48
CA VAL A 241 6.07 -17.45 -3.05
C VAL A 241 4.98 -18.17 -2.24
N GLU A 242 3.70 -17.95 -2.54
CA GLU A 242 2.58 -18.67 -1.88
C GLU A 242 2.64 -20.18 -2.12
N ILE A 243 2.93 -20.61 -3.35
CA ILE A 243 3.08 -22.03 -3.73
C ILE A 243 4.29 -22.65 -3.01
N GLU A 244 5.45 -21.99 -3.03
CA GLU A 244 6.66 -22.47 -2.35
C GLU A 244 6.47 -22.57 -0.82
N MET A 245 5.58 -21.75 -0.25
CA MET A 245 5.25 -21.75 1.18
C MET A 245 4.04 -22.63 1.54
N GLY A 246 3.45 -23.36 0.58
CA GLY A 246 2.30 -24.23 0.81
C GLY A 246 1.06 -23.50 1.35
N HIS A 247 0.95 -22.19 1.14
CA HIS A 247 -0.19 -21.39 1.58
C HIS A 247 -1.34 -21.52 0.58
N GLU A 248 -2.11 -22.60 0.70
CA GLU A 248 -3.40 -22.70 0.02
C GLU A 248 -4.43 -21.90 0.80
N HIS A 249 -5.04 -20.90 0.16
CA HIS A 249 -6.09 -20.08 0.79
C HIS A 249 -7.40 -20.89 0.85
N PRO A 250 -7.91 -21.27 2.04
CA PRO A 250 -9.06 -22.17 2.16
C PRO A 250 -10.43 -21.52 1.87
N GLY A 251 -10.46 -20.36 1.21
CA GLY A 251 -11.69 -19.58 0.98
C GLY A 251 -11.99 -19.25 -0.47
N GLY A 252 -11.24 -19.78 -1.45
CA GLY A 252 -11.42 -19.47 -2.88
C GLY A 252 -11.14 -18.00 -3.27
N TYR A 253 -10.83 -17.15 -2.29
CA TYR A 253 -10.44 -15.77 -2.50
C TYR A 253 -8.93 -15.67 -2.59
N ASN A 254 -8.42 -15.50 -3.81
CA ASN A 254 -7.00 -15.28 -4.02
C ASN A 254 -6.75 -13.77 -4.31
N PRO A 255 -6.13 -13.01 -3.38
CA PRO A 255 -5.81 -11.60 -3.59
C PRO A 255 -4.85 -11.39 -4.76
N VAL A 256 -4.01 -12.38 -5.06
CA VAL A 256 -3.08 -12.37 -6.19
C VAL A 256 -3.83 -12.43 -7.51
N GLU A 257 -4.91 -13.21 -7.59
CA GLU A 257 -5.75 -13.29 -8.78
C GLU A 257 -6.45 -11.94 -9.05
N LYS A 258 -6.87 -11.22 -8.00
CA LYS A 258 -7.40 -9.87 -8.16
C LYS A 258 -6.38 -8.88 -8.72
N LEU A 259 -5.14 -8.96 -8.26
CA LEU A 259 -4.05 -8.14 -8.79
C LEU A 259 -3.78 -8.47 -10.26
N ARG A 260 -3.83 -9.75 -10.64
CA ARG A 260 -3.64 -10.20 -12.02
C ARG A 260 -4.76 -9.76 -12.95
N VAL A 261 -6.02 -9.90 -12.52
CA VAL A 261 -7.20 -9.41 -13.25
C VAL A 261 -7.13 -7.89 -13.43
N LEU A 262 -6.65 -7.18 -12.41
CA LEU A 262 -6.47 -5.73 -12.49
C LEU A 262 -5.38 -5.34 -13.50
N ALA A 263 -4.23 -6.01 -13.43
CA ALA A 263 -3.11 -5.84 -14.35
C ALA A 263 -3.55 -6.06 -15.81
N MET A 264 -4.25 -7.17 -16.09
CA MET A 264 -4.83 -7.46 -17.39
C MET A 264 -5.78 -6.37 -17.85
N ARG A 265 -6.68 -5.91 -16.98
CA ARG A 265 -7.62 -4.85 -17.33
C ARG A 265 -6.92 -3.53 -17.69
N MET A 266 -5.86 -3.17 -16.97
CA MET A 266 -5.04 -1.99 -17.27
C MET A 266 -4.33 -2.12 -18.62
N GLN A 267 -3.88 -3.33 -18.97
CA GLN A 267 -3.26 -3.62 -20.26
C GLN A 267 -4.29 -3.61 -21.41
N ASP A 268 -5.46 -4.22 -21.23
CA ASP A 268 -6.53 -4.26 -22.23
C ASP A 268 -7.07 -2.86 -22.54
N GLU A 269 -7.27 -2.03 -21.52
CA GLU A 269 -7.69 -0.63 -21.70
C GLU A 269 -6.62 0.17 -22.46
N ALA A 270 -5.33 -0.09 -22.21
CA ALA A 270 -4.24 0.51 -22.97
C ALA A 270 -4.15 -0.03 -24.42
N PHE A 271 -4.53 -1.28 -24.66
CA PHE A 271 -4.45 -1.94 -25.97
C PHE A 271 -5.61 -1.56 -26.90
N HIS A 272 -6.85 -1.58 -26.41
CA HIS A 272 -8.04 -1.22 -27.21
C HIS A 272 -7.99 0.22 -27.74
N GLU A 273 -7.38 1.14 -27.00
CA GLU A 273 -7.30 2.54 -27.42
C GLU A 273 -6.26 2.80 -28.51
N ARG A 274 -5.19 2.00 -28.57
CA ARG A 274 -4.24 2.04 -29.71
C ARG A 274 -4.96 1.68 -31.02
N HIS A 275 -5.76 0.62 -31.00
CA HIS A 275 -6.50 0.16 -32.17
C HIS A 275 -7.71 1.04 -32.55
N ALA A 276 -8.38 1.67 -31.58
CA ALA A 276 -9.49 2.59 -31.84
C ALA A 276 -9.06 3.90 -32.54
N VAL A 277 -7.76 4.22 -32.50
CA VAL A 277 -7.18 5.38 -33.20
C VAL A 277 -6.83 5.03 -34.64
N ASP A 278 -6.23 3.86 -34.88
CA ASP A 278 -5.88 3.42 -36.24
C ASP A 278 -7.10 3.05 -37.08
N GLY A 279 -8.18 2.54 -36.45
CA GLY A 279 -9.41 2.14 -37.15
C GLY A 279 -10.23 3.30 -37.74
N ARG A 280 -10.01 4.55 -37.32
CA ARG A 280 -10.72 5.72 -37.86
C ARG A 280 -10.11 6.29 -39.15
N GLY A 281 -8.93 5.82 -39.56
CA GLY A 281 -8.24 6.28 -40.76
C GLY A 281 -8.60 5.55 -42.06
N GLN A 282 -9.26 4.38 -42.02
CA GLN A 282 -9.49 3.55 -43.23
C GLN A 282 -10.96 3.46 -43.71
N GLY A 283 -11.90 4.17 -43.06
CA GLY A 283 -13.34 3.99 -43.29
C GLY A 283 -14.00 4.88 -44.36
N PHE A 284 -13.32 5.88 -44.94
CA PHE A 284 -13.94 6.83 -45.88
C PHE A 284 -13.35 6.70 -47.28
N GLY A 285 -13.69 5.60 -47.97
CA GLY A 285 -13.18 5.38 -49.34
C GLY A 285 -13.91 4.34 -50.18
N ARG A 286 -15.10 3.86 -49.79
CA ARG A 286 -15.91 3.00 -50.67
C ARG A 286 -17.05 3.81 -51.25
N GLY A 287 -16.84 4.18 -52.50
CA GLY A 287 -17.68 5.07 -53.27
C GLY A 287 -19.11 4.55 -53.41
N ARG A 288 -20.05 5.46 -53.18
CA ARG A 288 -21.32 5.47 -53.92
C ARG A 288 -20.99 5.74 -55.38
N ARG A 289 -20.68 4.70 -56.16
CA ARG A 289 -20.88 4.78 -57.61
C ARG A 289 -22.38 4.63 -57.86
N ALA A 290 -22.95 5.70 -58.37
CA ALA A 290 -24.28 5.76 -58.94
C ALA A 290 -24.51 4.57 -59.89
N LYS A 291 -25.64 3.89 -59.72
CA LYS A 291 -26.34 3.24 -60.81
C LYS A 291 -27.60 4.05 -61.06
N GLU A 292 -27.46 5.04 -61.92
CA GLU A 292 -28.55 5.44 -62.79
C GLU A 292 -28.53 4.45 -63.96
N MET A 293 -29.57 3.63 -64.05
CA MET A 293 -30.10 3.01 -65.26
C MET A 293 -31.50 2.49 -64.94
#